data_AF-A0A6C0JCU2-F1
#
_entry.id   AF-A0A6C0JCU2-F1
#
_cell.length_a   1.000
_cell.length_b   1.000
_cell.length_c   1.000
_cell.angle_alpha   90.00
_cell.angle_beta   90.00
_cell.angle_gamma   90.00
#
_symmetry.space_group_name_H-M   'P 1'
#
loop_
_entity.id
_entity.type
_entity.pdbx_description
1 polymer ?
#
loop_
_entity_poly.entity_id
_entity_poly.type
_entity_poly.pdbx_seq_one_letter_code
_entity_poly.pdbx_strand_id
1 'polypeptide(L)'
;MQVVPQHYVPKSLNKKGKKLQKKELIKSRKMYKKGKYHTRKKISGYKSKRSRWETHLRKKYKIKNHEKITLKRLVKATKCKKSALKKIIKKGMGAYYSSGSRPNQTPHSWGYARLYSAISGGPASRVDKYILLEGCKKNSKAIKLAKNPKKYTKRKKVQLGGYRMKEKIIRFEKSPINGKKYRAFVGNYKTKKIRHIDFGASDYQQYKDRVPLKVYAHKNHGTRKRMRNYFNRHSGTPIRSKAIEKERKKSKGYFNAKILSHEYLW
;
A
#
# COMPACT_ATOMS: atom_id res chain seq x y z
N MET A 1 -13.73 -10.02 7.28
CA MET A 1 -13.71 -8.85 8.20
C MET A 1 -13.09 -7.64 7.51
N GLN A 2 -13.69 -6.44 7.60
CA GLN A 2 -13.05 -5.23 7.08
C GLN A 2 -11.76 -4.94 7.84
N VAL A 3 -10.64 -4.92 7.13
CA VAL A 3 -9.34 -4.58 7.72
C VAL A 3 -9.32 -3.09 8.07
N VAL A 4 -9.03 -2.78 9.34
CA VAL A 4 -8.86 -1.41 9.81
C VAL A 4 -7.35 -1.09 9.80
N PRO A 5 -6.92 -0.01 9.13
CA PRO A 5 -5.52 0.38 9.11
C PRO A 5 -4.96 0.62 10.51
N GLN A 6 -3.71 0.18 10.72
CA GLN A 6 -3.05 0.27 12.03
C GLN A 6 -2.92 1.71 12.55
N HIS A 7 -2.79 2.71 11.68
CA HIS A 7 -2.70 4.12 12.10
C HIS A 7 -4.01 4.68 12.68
N TYR A 8 -5.15 3.99 12.49
CA TYR A 8 -6.41 4.31 13.17
C TYR A 8 -6.63 3.54 14.47
N VAL A 9 -5.85 2.49 14.70
CA VAL A 9 -5.86 1.65 15.91
C VAL A 9 -4.43 1.54 16.42
N PRO A 10 -3.87 2.63 16.99
CA PRO A 10 -2.46 2.68 17.34
C PRO A 10 -2.09 1.63 18.40
N LYS A 11 -0.84 1.15 18.34
CA LYS A 11 -0.31 0.12 19.25
C LYS A 11 -0.40 0.53 20.73
N SER A 12 -0.35 1.83 21.01
CA SER A 12 -0.45 2.42 22.36
C SER A 12 -1.82 2.27 23.03
N LEU A 13 -2.87 1.87 22.31
CA LEU A 13 -4.17 1.58 22.94
C LEU A 13 -4.14 0.24 23.69
N ASN A 14 -4.81 0.19 24.84
CA ASN A 14 -5.05 -1.07 25.55
C ASN A 14 -6.00 -1.99 24.75
N LYS A 15 -6.10 -3.27 25.15
CA LYS A 15 -6.90 -4.29 24.43
C LYS A 15 -8.38 -3.88 24.29
N LYS A 16 -8.98 -3.34 25.36
CA LYS A 16 -10.37 -2.85 25.39
C LYS A 16 -10.56 -1.69 24.39
N GLY A 17 -9.69 -0.68 24.43
CA GLY A 17 -9.71 0.48 23.53
C GLY A 17 -9.48 0.11 22.06
N LYS A 18 -8.60 -0.85 21.77
CA LYS A 18 -8.41 -1.39 20.41
C LYS A 18 -9.70 -2.04 19.87
N LYS A 19 -10.39 -2.84 20.69
CA LYS A 19 -11.68 -3.47 20.32
C LYS A 19 -12.75 -2.41 20.08
N LEU A 20 -12.88 -1.44 20.98
CA LEU A 20 -13.83 -0.33 20.86
C LEU A 20 -13.59 0.51 19.60
N GLN A 21 -12.34 0.94 19.35
CA GLN A 21 -11.99 1.74 18.18
C GLN A 21 -12.33 1.01 16.87
N LYS A 22 -12.03 -0.30 16.78
CA LYS A 22 -12.38 -1.10 15.60
C LYS A 22 -13.89 -1.18 15.40
N LYS A 23 -14.66 -1.45 16.47
CA LYS A 23 -16.13 -1.52 16.43
C LYS A 23 -16.72 -0.19 15.93
N GLU A 24 -16.30 0.92 16.53
CA GLU A 24 -16.76 2.27 16.19
C GLU A 24 -16.41 2.67 14.76
N LEU A 25 -15.21 2.32 14.27
CA LEU A 25 -14.80 2.56 12.87
C LEU A 25 -15.65 1.77 11.88
N ILE A 26 -15.87 0.48 12.15
CA ILE A 26 -16.70 -0.38 11.29
C ILE A 26 -18.14 0.14 11.26
N LYS A 27 -18.70 0.51 12.42
CA LYS A 27 -20.04 1.11 12.53
C LYS A 27 -20.13 2.40 11.70
N SER A 28 -19.17 3.31 11.87
CA SER A 28 -19.14 4.58 11.14
C SER A 28 -19.13 4.38 9.62
N ARG A 29 -18.30 3.46 9.12
CA ARG A 29 -18.25 3.11 7.69
C ARG A 29 -19.55 2.51 7.17
N LYS A 30 -20.18 1.61 7.93
CA LYS A 30 -21.47 0.99 7.55
C LYS A 30 -22.59 2.03 7.50
N MET A 31 -22.69 2.89 8.51
CA MET A 31 -23.70 3.96 8.57
C MET A 31 -23.52 4.96 7.42
N TYR A 32 -22.27 5.33 7.11
CA TYR A 32 -21.99 6.29 6.04
C TYR A 32 -22.44 5.79 4.67
N LYS A 33 -22.31 4.49 4.39
CA LYS A 33 -22.85 3.88 3.15
C LYS A 33 -24.37 3.96 3.05
N LYS A 34 -25.07 4.07 4.18
CA LYS A 34 -26.52 4.27 4.27
C LYS A 34 -26.91 5.76 4.37
N GLY A 35 -25.99 6.68 4.06
CA GLY A 35 -26.21 8.13 4.19
C GLY A 35 -26.23 8.67 5.63
N LYS A 36 -26.00 7.83 6.65
CA LYS A 36 -26.07 8.21 8.07
C LYS A 36 -24.68 8.55 8.64
N TYR A 37 -24.57 9.67 9.33
CA TYR A 37 -23.30 10.15 9.90
C TYR A 37 -23.13 9.75 11.36
N HIS A 38 -22.26 8.78 11.65
CA HIS A 38 -21.99 8.32 13.02
C HIS A 38 -20.67 8.91 13.56
N THR A 39 -20.77 9.74 14.58
CA THR A 39 -19.63 10.27 15.35
C THR A 39 -19.24 9.27 16.45
N ARG A 40 -17.94 9.00 16.58
CA ARG A 40 -17.45 7.89 17.39
C ARG A 40 -17.25 8.27 18.85
N LYS A 41 -17.51 7.32 19.76
CA LYS A 41 -17.27 7.50 21.21
C LYS A 41 -15.79 7.78 21.50
N LYS A 42 -15.53 8.61 22.51
CA LYS A 42 -14.17 8.85 23.01
C LYS A 42 -13.66 7.59 23.73
N ILE A 43 -12.36 7.35 23.60
CA ILE A 43 -11.61 6.32 24.31
C ILE A 43 -10.89 7.00 25.47
N SER A 44 -11.23 6.59 26.69
CA SER A 44 -10.59 7.08 27.91
C SER A 44 -9.08 6.82 27.89
N GLY A 45 -8.31 7.73 28.48
CA GLY A 45 -6.85 7.66 28.55
C GLY A 45 -6.10 7.96 27.24
N TYR A 46 -6.76 8.12 26.09
CA TYR A 46 -6.09 8.48 24.84
C TYR A 46 -6.02 10.00 24.62
N LYS A 47 -4.81 10.56 24.74
CA LYS A 47 -4.56 11.98 24.44
C LYS A 47 -4.59 12.23 22.92
N SER A 48 -5.48 13.11 22.48
CA SER A 48 -5.59 13.49 21.07
C SER A 48 -4.40 14.33 20.62
N LYS A 49 -3.93 14.13 19.37
CA LYS A 49 -2.81 14.90 18.80
C LYS A 49 -3.33 15.91 17.79
N ARG A 50 -2.88 17.16 17.88
CA ARG A 50 -3.12 18.19 16.85
C ARG A 50 -2.47 17.79 15.53
N SER A 51 -2.98 18.34 14.43
CA SER A 51 -2.40 18.08 13.11
C SER A 51 -1.10 18.85 12.94
N ARG A 52 -0.01 18.18 12.55
CA ARG A 52 1.24 18.86 12.16
C ARG A 52 1.02 19.90 11.05
N TRP A 53 -0.01 19.73 10.22
CA TRP A 53 -0.36 20.71 9.18
C TRP A 53 -0.82 22.06 9.74
N GLU A 54 -1.31 22.10 10.99
CA GLU A 54 -1.59 23.37 11.66
C GLU A 54 -0.32 24.19 11.85
N THR A 55 0.76 23.58 12.36
CA THR A 55 2.07 24.24 12.52
C THR A 55 2.62 24.72 11.17
N HIS A 56 2.51 23.90 10.12
CA HIS A 56 2.95 24.28 8.78
C HIS A 56 2.13 25.44 8.22
N LEU A 57 0.82 25.44 8.44
CA LEU A 57 -0.06 26.53 8.05
C LEU A 57 0.34 27.83 8.74
N ARG A 58 0.52 27.80 10.07
CA ARG A 58 0.93 28.96 10.86
C ARG A 58 2.23 29.56 10.32
N LYS A 59 3.26 28.72 10.10
CA LYS A 59 4.52 29.17 9.48
C LYS A 59 4.29 29.75 8.08
N LYS A 60 3.47 29.10 7.25
CA LYS A 60 3.31 29.52 5.85
C LYS A 60 2.54 30.83 5.71
N TYR A 61 1.58 31.12 6.60
CA TYR A 61 0.75 32.32 6.57
C TYR A 61 1.10 33.32 7.68
N LYS A 62 2.26 33.14 8.35
CA LYS A 62 2.74 34.01 9.44
C LYS A 62 1.68 34.25 10.53
N ILE A 63 0.96 33.21 10.93
CA ILE A 63 -0.06 33.26 11.99
C ILE A 63 0.63 32.97 13.33
N LYS A 64 0.54 33.88 14.30
CA LYS A 64 1.15 33.70 15.63
C LYS A 64 0.49 32.53 16.37
N ASN A 65 1.18 31.91 17.34
CA ASN A 65 0.70 30.70 18.01
C ASN A 65 -0.59 30.92 18.83
N HIS A 66 -0.72 32.06 19.50
CA HIS A 66 -1.91 32.42 20.30
C HIS A 66 -3.13 32.78 19.44
N GLU A 67 -2.92 33.12 18.16
CA GLU A 67 -4.01 33.56 17.30
C GLU A 67 -4.92 32.39 16.87
N LYS A 68 -6.23 32.64 16.91
CA LYS A 68 -7.25 31.69 16.48
C LYS A 68 -7.30 31.57 14.95
N ILE A 69 -7.21 30.34 14.45
CA ILE A 69 -7.35 30.04 13.02
C ILE A 69 -8.85 29.95 12.69
N THR A 70 -9.39 30.97 12.02
CA THR A 70 -10.78 31.01 11.56
C THR A 70 -10.87 30.87 10.04
N LEU A 71 -12.00 30.33 9.55
CA LEU A 71 -12.22 30.20 8.11
C LEU A 71 -12.20 31.56 7.39
N LYS A 72 -12.77 32.61 8.01
CA LYS A 72 -12.75 33.98 7.48
C LYS A 72 -11.32 34.47 7.26
N ARG A 73 -10.43 34.25 8.23
CA ARG A 73 -9.01 34.59 8.11
C ARG A 73 -8.31 33.80 7.00
N LEU A 74 -8.60 32.51 6.88
CA LEU A 74 -8.01 31.68 5.82
C LEU A 74 -8.46 32.12 4.43
N VAL A 75 -9.72 32.49 4.24
CA VAL A 75 -10.23 33.06 2.97
C VAL A 75 -9.38 34.27 2.56
N LYS A 76 -9.16 35.23 3.47
CA LYS A 76 -8.34 36.41 3.22
C LYS A 76 -6.88 36.04 2.93
N ALA A 77 -6.24 35.25 3.79
CA ALA A 77 -4.82 34.91 3.69
C ALA A 77 -4.48 34.05 2.46
N THR A 78 -5.39 33.16 2.05
CA THR A 78 -5.19 32.26 0.90
C THR A 78 -5.68 32.86 -0.42
N LYS A 79 -6.46 33.95 -0.39
CA LYS A 79 -7.17 34.51 -1.55
C LYS A 79 -8.03 33.44 -2.26
N CYS A 80 -8.69 32.60 -1.48
CA CYS A 80 -9.59 31.53 -1.95
C CYS A 80 -11.03 31.80 -1.54
N LYS A 81 -11.98 31.44 -2.40
CA LYS A 81 -13.43 31.49 -2.12
C LYS A 81 -13.77 30.62 -0.90
N LYS A 82 -14.68 31.10 -0.06
CA LYS A 82 -15.17 30.38 1.13
C LYS A 82 -15.77 29.02 0.75
N SER A 83 -16.47 28.94 -0.37
CA SER A 83 -17.06 27.71 -0.91
C SER A 83 -16.01 26.63 -1.21
N ALA A 84 -14.90 27.00 -1.84
CA ALA A 84 -13.79 26.09 -2.14
C ALA A 84 -13.14 25.52 -0.87
N LEU A 85 -12.88 26.38 0.13
CA LEU A 85 -12.32 25.92 1.42
C LEU A 85 -13.30 24.99 2.16
N LYS A 86 -14.60 25.32 2.16
CA LYS A 86 -15.66 24.46 2.71
C LYS A 86 -15.74 23.10 2.00
N LYS A 87 -15.59 23.07 0.67
CA LYS A 87 -15.57 21.83 -0.13
C LYS A 87 -14.45 20.90 0.34
N ILE A 88 -13.25 21.43 0.59
CA ILE A 88 -12.11 20.65 1.12
C ILE A 88 -12.40 20.15 2.55
N ILE A 89 -12.96 20.99 3.42
CA ILE A 89 -13.37 20.60 4.78
C ILE A 89 -14.38 19.44 4.70
N LYS A 90 -15.42 19.56 3.87
CA LYS A 90 -16.46 18.53 3.68
C LYS A 90 -15.87 17.21 3.17
N LYS A 91 -14.90 17.24 2.23
CA LYS A 91 -14.16 16.03 1.82
C LYS A 91 -13.39 15.39 2.97
N GLY A 92 -12.76 16.20 3.83
CA GLY A 92 -12.09 15.70 5.02
C GLY A 92 -13.06 15.08 6.04
N MET A 93 -14.22 15.72 6.26
CA MET A 93 -15.30 15.14 7.08
C MET A 93 -15.81 13.83 6.49
N GLY A 94 -16.04 13.77 5.17
CA GLY A 94 -16.42 12.53 4.49
C GLY A 94 -15.40 11.41 4.68
N ALA A 95 -14.10 11.71 4.65
CA ALA A 95 -13.03 10.74 4.93
C ALA A 95 -13.06 10.25 6.40
N TYR A 96 -13.47 11.09 7.35
CA TYR A 96 -13.63 10.69 8.75
C TYR A 96 -14.67 9.56 8.91
N TYR A 97 -15.77 9.62 8.16
CA TYR A 97 -16.86 8.63 8.23
C TYR A 97 -16.60 7.42 7.32
N SER A 98 -16.14 7.64 6.09
CA SER A 98 -15.93 6.59 5.07
C SER A 98 -14.64 5.78 5.25
N SER A 99 -13.55 6.43 5.63
CA SER A 99 -12.23 5.79 5.77
C SER A 99 -11.89 5.58 7.23
N GLY A 100 -12.19 6.56 8.08
CA GLY A 100 -11.91 6.52 9.51
C GLY A 100 -10.93 7.61 9.95
N SER A 101 -10.64 7.61 11.25
CA SER A 101 -9.68 8.54 11.85
C SER A 101 -8.97 7.91 13.04
N ARG A 102 -7.94 8.61 13.51
CA ARG A 102 -7.33 8.35 14.81
C ARG A 102 -8.37 8.46 15.94
N PRO A 103 -8.15 7.81 17.10
CA PRO A 103 -9.05 7.93 18.25
C PRO A 103 -9.25 9.38 18.70
N ASN A 104 -10.41 9.66 19.29
CA ASN A 104 -10.78 10.95 19.88
C ASN A 104 -10.70 12.15 18.92
N GLN A 105 -10.86 11.91 17.61
CA GLN A 105 -10.96 12.96 16.59
C GLN A 105 -12.42 13.27 16.29
N THR A 106 -12.67 14.49 15.82
CA THR A 106 -13.99 14.93 15.34
C THR A 106 -13.97 15.04 13.80
N PRO A 107 -15.15 14.99 13.15
CA PRO A 107 -15.26 15.25 11.72
C PRO A 107 -14.65 16.61 11.35
N HIS A 108 -14.92 17.63 12.16
CA HIS A 108 -14.40 18.97 11.95
C HIS A 108 -12.87 19.03 12.08
N SER A 109 -12.28 18.45 13.14
CA SER A 109 -10.81 18.46 13.29
C SER A 109 -10.12 17.75 12.13
N TRP A 110 -10.74 16.68 11.61
CA TRP A 110 -10.26 15.95 10.44
C TRP A 110 -10.40 16.75 9.14
N GLY A 111 -11.53 17.46 8.98
CA GLY A 111 -11.79 18.39 7.89
C GLY A 111 -10.78 19.55 7.84
N TYR A 112 -10.56 20.21 8.97
CA TYR A 112 -9.57 21.29 9.08
C TYR A 112 -8.15 20.80 8.88
N ALA A 113 -7.79 19.62 9.41
CA ALA A 113 -6.47 19.03 9.15
C ALA A 113 -6.22 18.81 7.65
N ARG A 114 -7.24 18.39 6.89
CA ARG A 114 -7.17 18.27 5.43
C ARG A 114 -7.03 19.63 4.77
N LEU A 115 -7.86 20.61 5.15
CA LEU A 115 -7.78 21.99 4.66
C LEU A 115 -6.39 22.57 4.86
N TYR A 116 -5.83 22.46 6.07
CA TYR A 116 -4.50 22.97 6.39
C TYR A 116 -3.44 22.32 5.51
N SER A 117 -3.52 21.00 5.31
CA SER A 117 -2.63 20.30 4.38
C SER A 117 -2.79 20.80 2.94
N ALA A 118 -4.01 21.08 2.49
CA ALA A 118 -4.27 21.51 1.12
C ALA A 118 -3.70 22.91 0.82
N ILE A 119 -3.92 23.88 1.70
CA ILE A 119 -3.51 25.28 1.46
C ILE A 119 -2.06 25.56 1.87
N SER A 120 -1.38 24.63 2.55
CA SER A 120 0.04 24.75 2.94
C SER A 120 1.00 23.89 2.10
N GLY A 121 0.52 23.28 1.01
CA GLY A 121 1.35 22.51 0.07
C GLY A 121 1.66 21.08 0.53
N GLY A 122 0.79 20.48 1.34
CA GLY A 122 0.90 19.09 1.77
C GLY A 122 0.28 18.08 0.78
N PRO A 123 0.20 16.80 1.18
CA PRO A 123 -0.42 15.74 0.38
C PRO A 123 -1.83 16.05 -0.11
N ALA A 124 -2.66 16.70 0.72
CA ALA A 124 -4.01 17.09 0.32
C ALA A 124 -4.01 18.17 -0.77
N SER A 125 -2.94 18.98 -0.87
CA SER A 125 -2.81 20.03 -1.89
C SER A 125 -2.75 19.43 -3.29
N ARG A 126 -2.14 18.24 -3.42
CA ARG A 126 -2.12 17.48 -4.67
C ARG A 126 -3.48 16.87 -4.99
N VAL A 127 -4.13 16.24 -4.01
CA VAL A 127 -5.41 15.54 -4.20
C VAL A 127 -6.56 16.51 -4.47
N ASP A 128 -6.55 17.66 -3.79
CA ASP A 128 -7.58 18.69 -3.90
C ASP A 128 -7.14 19.87 -4.77
N LYS A 129 -6.10 19.68 -5.61
CA LYS A 129 -5.52 20.74 -6.47
C LYS A 129 -6.58 21.40 -7.35
N TYR A 130 -7.47 20.60 -7.94
CA TYR A 130 -8.57 21.10 -8.78
C TYR A 130 -9.49 22.08 -8.04
N ILE A 131 -9.84 21.80 -6.78
CA ILE A 131 -10.66 22.69 -5.94
C ILE A 131 -9.93 24.01 -5.68
N LEU A 132 -8.62 23.95 -5.49
CA LEU A 132 -7.81 25.15 -5.30
C LEU A 132 -7.73 25.95 -6.61
N LEU A 133 -7.55 25.31 -7.76
CA LEU A 133 -7.49 25.96 -9.08
C LEU A 133 -8.82 26.67 -9.43
N GLU A 134 -9.96 26.02 -9.21
CA GLU A 134 -11.30 26.60 -9.41
C GLU A 134 -11.59 27.72 -8.40
N GLY A 135 -11.11 27.56 -7.17
CA GLY A 135 -11.55 28.32 -6.01
C GLY A 135 -10.66 29.48 -5.57
N CYS A 136 -9.43 29.57 -6.06
CA CYS A 136 -8.43 30.52 -5.58
C CYS A 136 -7.89 31.39 -6.71
N LYS A 137 -7.46 32.62 -6.39
CA LYS A 137 -6.79 33.50 -7.36
C LYS A 137 -5.51 32.82 -7.90
N LYS A 138 -5.26 32.90 -9.22
CA LYS A 138 -4.14 32.24 -9.92
C LYS A 138 -2.76 32.49 -9.28
N ASN A 139 -2.53 33.72 -8.81
CA ASN A 139 -1.26 34.14 -8.19
C ASN A 139 -1.22 33.94 -6.66
N SER A 140 -2.23 33.29 -6.07
CA SER A 140 -2.29 33.10 -4.63
C SER A 140 -1.23 32.12 -4.12
N LYS A 141 -0.85 32.27 -2.85
CA LYS A 141 0.11 31.40 -2.18
C LYS A 141 -0.34 29.94 -2.19
N ALA A 142 -1.65 29.70 -2.03
CA ALA A 142 -2.23 28.36 -2.05
C ALA A 142 -2.05 27.68 -3.42
N ILE A 143 -2.24 28.40 -4.53
CA ILE A 143 -2.01 27.88 -5.89
C ILE A 143 -0.53 27.58 -6.14
N LYS A 144 0.36 28.52 -5.78
CA LYS A 144 1.82 28.31 -5.92
C LYS A 144 2.27 27.04 -5.20
N LEU A 145 1.73 26.79 -4.01
CA LEU A 145 1.99 25.57 -3.23
C LEU A 145 1.36 24.31 -3.80
N ALA A 146 0.19 24.42 -4.43
CA ALA A 146 -0.49 23.30 -5.06
C ALA A 146 0.12 22.89 -6.41
N LYS A 147 0.87 23.79 -7.07
CA LYS A 147 1.67 23.47 -8.26
C LYS A 147 2.86 22.57 -7.89
N ASN A 148 3.56 22.87 -6.80
CA ASN A 148 4.71 22.11 -6.29
C ASN A 148 4.48 21.57 -4.87
N PRO A 149 3.51 20.66 -4.66
CA PRO A 149 3.18 20.14 -3.34
C PRO A 149 4.31 19.25 -2.82
N LYS A 150 4.51 19.21 -1.50
CA LYS A 150 5.46 18.28 -0.88
C LYS A 150 5.16 16.86 -1.34
N LYS A 151 6.17 16.21 -1.93
CA LYS A 151 6.12 14.78 -2.25
C LYS A 151 5.76 14.02 -0.98
N TYR A 152 4.95 12.96 -1.12
CA TYR A 152 4.79 12.01 -0.01
C TYR A 152 6.19 11.57 0.41
N THR A 153 6.43 11.39 1.70
CA THR A 153 7.59 10.60 2.12
C THR A 153 7.49 9.30 1.32
N LYS A 154 8.48 9.01 0.46
CA LYS A 154 8.52 7.75 -0.29
C LYS A 154 8.27 6.69 0.77
N ARG A 155 7.13 5.99 0.72
CA ARG A 155 7.01 4.73 1.46
C ARG A 155 8.25 3.97 1.00
N LYS A 156 9.20 3.68 1.91
CA LYS A 156 10.33 2.82 1.57
C LYS A 156 9.71 1.65 0.81
N LYS A 157 10.17 1.37 -0.42
CA LYS A 157 9.79 0.14 -1.10
C LYS A 157 10.34 -0.97 -0.19
N VAL A 158 9.53 -1.41 0.76
CA VAL A 158 9.89 -2.51 1.64
C VAL A 158 9.80 -3.72 0.73
N GLN A 159 10.90 -4.43 0.55
CA GLN A 159 10.88 -5.73 -0.11
C GLN A 159 9.92 -6.61 0.68
N LEU A 160 8.81 -7.02 0.07
CA LEU A 160 7.80 -7.88 0.69
C LEU A 160 8.36 -9.31 0.75
N GLY A 161 9.31 -9.55 1.65
CA GLY A 161 9.92 -10.86 1.87
C GLY A 161 10.71 -11.43 0.68
N GLY A 162 11.40 -12.54 0.92
CA GLY A 162 12.13 -13.31 -0.09
C GLY A 162 13.57 -12.85 -0.35
N TYR A 163 14.43 -13.80 -0.70
CA TYR A 163 15.83 -13.55 -1.06
C TYR A 163 15.93 -12.78 -2.40
N ARG A 164 16.85 -11.82 -2.50
CA ARG A 164 17.05 -11.00 -3.71
C ARG A 164 17.80 -11.80 -4.78
N MET A 165 17.14 -12.05 -5.91
CA MET A 165 17.78 -12.71 -7.07
C MET A 165 18.78 -11.77 -7.76
N LYS A 166 19.87 -12.35 -8.27
CA LYS A 166 20.91 -11.71 -9.08
C LYS A 166 20.68 -11.86 -10.58
N GLU A 167 19.69 -12.65 -10.95
CA GLU A 167 19.29 -12.92 -12.33
C GLU A 167 17.80 -12.60 -12.53
N LYS A 168 17.42 -12.36 -13.79
CA LYS A 168 16.04 -12.31 -14.27
C LYS A 168 15.81 -13.40 -15.29
N ILE A 169 14.61 -13.97 -15.30
CA ILE A 169 14.17 -14.82 -16.41
C ILE A 169 13.79 -13.89 -17.56
N ILE A 170 14.36 -14.15 -18.73
CA ILE A 170 14.13 -13.38 -19.96
C ILE A 170 12.97 -14.00 -20.73
N ARG A 171 13.06 -15.31 -20.98
CA ARG A 171 12.08 -16.06 -21.76
C ARG A 171 12.15 -17.55 -21.44
N PHE A 172 11.10 -18.26 -21.84
CA PHE A 172 11.02 -19.72 -21.78
C PHE A 172 10.93 -20.28 -23.20
N GLU A 173 11.40 -21.51 -23.37
CA GLU A 173 11.21 -22.35 -24.56
C GLU A 173 10.85 -23.77 -24.12
N LYS A 174 10.24 -24.56 -25.02
CA LYS A 174 10.19 -26.02 -24.84
C LYS A 174 11.63 -26.53 -24.85
N SER A 175 11.99 -27.40 -23.90
CA SER A 175 13.36 -27.92 -23.85
C SER A 175 13.63 -28.79 -25.08
N PRO A 176 14.77 -28.60 -25.77
CA PRO A 176 15.19 -29.51 -26.84
C PRO A 176 15.82 -30.80 -26.28
N ILE A 177 16.08 -30.87 -24.97
CA ILE A 177 16.72 -32.02 -24.34
C ILE A 177 15.66 -33.06 -23.98
N ASN A 178 15.89 -34.30 -24.40
CA ASN A 178 15.07 -35.45 -24.01
C ASN A 178 15.02 -35.59 -22.48
N GLY A 179 13.81 -35.80 -21.94
CA GLY A 179 13.61 -35.91 -20.50
C GLY A 179 13.37 -34.58 -19.78
N LYS A 180 13.48 -33.43 -20.46
CA LYS A 180 13.20 -32.10 -19.87
C LYS A 180 11.97 -31.45 -20.48
N LYS A 181 11.25 -30.65 -19.70
CA LYS A 181 10.05 -29.93 -20.14
C LYS A 181 10.39 -28.60 -20.77
N TYR A 182 11.08 -27.75 -20.04
CA TYR A 182 11.29 -26.36 -20.43
C TYR A 182 12.74 -25.93 -20.29
N ARG A 183 13.13 -24.99 -21.14
CA ARG A 183 14.36 -24.21 -21.04
C ARG A 183 14.02 -22.80 -20.60
N ALA A 184 14.69 -22.29 -19.57
CA ALA A 184 14.60 -20.88 -19.17
C ALA A 184 15.91 -20.16 -19.51
N PHE A 185 15.81 -19.03 -20.21
CA PHE A 185 16.94 -18.13 -20.41
C PHE A 185 16.97 -17.12 -19.27
N VAL A 186 18.08 -17.07 -18.55
CA VAL A 186 18.28 -16.19 -17.39
C VAL A 186 19.42 -15.22 -17.66
N GLY A 187 19.17 -13.94 -17.42
CA GLY A 187 20.14 -12.87 -17.58
C GLY A 187 20.62 -12.33 -16.23
N ASN A 188 21.93 -12.22 -16.05
CA ASN A 188 22.53 -11.64 -14.85
C ASN A 188 22.33 -10.11 -14.84
N TYR A 189 21.88 -9.54 -13.71
CA TYR A 189 21.65 -8.09 -13.63
C TYR A 189 22.93 -7.26 -13.75
N LYS A 190 24.05 -7.76 -13.23
CA LYS A 190 25.35 -7.07 -13.19
C LYS A 190 26.09 -7.27 -14.51
N THR A 191 26.40 -8.51 -14.85
CA THR A 191 27.28 -8.83 -15.99
C THR A 191 26.55 -8.81 -17.33
N LYS A 192 25.22 -8.74 -17.33
CA LYS A 192 24.35 -8.85 -18.51
C LYS A 192 24.46 -10.16 -19.30
N LYS A 193 25.38 -11.07 -18.92
CA LYS A 193 25.52 -12.41 -19.50
C LYS A 193 24.22 -13.20 -19.35
N ILE A 194 23.88 -13.92 -20.42
CA ILE A 194 22.71 -14.78 -20.50
C ILE A 194 23.18 -16.24 -20.48
N ARG A 195 22.49 -17.08 -19.73
CA ARG A 195 22.64 -18.53 -19.76
C ARG A 195 21.28 -19.20 -19.79
N HIS A 196 21.23 -20.47 -20.15
CA HIS A 196 19.99 -21.24 -20.14
C HIS A 196 20.01 -22.30 -19.02
N ILE A 197 18.82 -22.73 -18.62
CA ILE A 197 18.62 -23.79 -17.62
C ILE A 197 17.42 -24.64 -18.07
N ASP A 198 17.66 -25.92 -18.30
CA ASP A 198 16.62 -26.89 -18.58
C ASP A 198 16.05 -27.46 -17.26
N PHE A 199 14.71 -27.52 -17.14
CA PHE A 199 14.04 -27.92 -15.90
C PHE A 199 12.70 -28.65 -16.15
N GLY A 200 12.27 -29.37 -15.11
CA GLY A 200 11.08 -30.21 -15.12
C GLY A 200 11.28 -31.51 -15.90
N ALA A 201 11.00 -32.65 -15.28
CA ALA A 201 11.06 -33.94 -15.95
C ALA A 201 9.83 -34.15 -16.85
N SER A 202 10.02 -34.60 -18.09
CA SER A 202 8.96 -34.69 -19.12
C SER A 202 8.03 -35.89 -18.95
N ASP A 203 8.52 -36.97 -18.36
CA ASP A 203 7.87 -38.23 -18.02
C ASP A 203 6.85 -38.09 -16.88
N TYR A 204 7.13 -37.28 -15.86
CA TYR A 204 6.25 -37.15 -14.70
C TYR A 204 5.16 -36.08 -14.87
N GLN A 205 4.03 -36.28 -14.19
CA GLN A 205 3.01 -35.24 -13.99
C GLN A 205 3.50 -34.14 -13.03
N GLN A 206 2.91 -32.95 -13.12
CA GLN A 206 3.20 -31.81 -12.21
C GLN A 206 1.93 -31.28 -11.53
N TYR A 207 2.08 -30.50 -10.47
CA TYR A 207 0.91 -29.91 -9.79
C TYR A 207 0.17 -28.92 -10.68
N LYS A 208 0.92 -27.94 -11.22
CA LYS A 208 0.38 -26.92 -12.11
C LYS A 208 1.51 -26.30 -12.92
N ASP A 209 1.38 -26.37 -14.23
CA ASP A 209 2.20 -25.61 -15.17
C ASP A 209 1.83 -24.13 -15.10
N ARG A 210 2.78 -23.34 -14.58
CA ARG A 210 2.72 -21.89 -14.46
C ARG A 210 3.69 -21.20 -15.42
N VAL A 211 4.38 -21.95 -16.29
CA VAL A 211 5.18 -21.37 -17.36
C VAL A 211 4.21 -20.67 -18.35
N PRO A 212 4.53 -19.45 -18.84
CA PRO A 212 3.64 -18.73 -19.76
C PRO A 212 3.25 -19.53 -21.01
N LEU A 213 4.16 -20.38 -21.52
CA LEU A 213 3.93 -21.21 -22.71
C LEU A 213 2.88 -22.31 -22.52
N LYS A 214 2.71 -22.84 -21.30
CA LYS A 214 1.73 -23.89 -20.95
C LYS A 214 1.73 -25.18 -21.81
N VAL A 215 2.81 -25.49 -22.51
CA VAL A 215 2.97 -26.69 -23.35
C VAL A 215 2.63 -27.99 -22.60
N TYR A 216 2.96 -28.09 -21.31
CA TYR A 216 2.73 -29.29 -20.51
C TYR A 216 1.50 -29.20 -19.60
N ALA A 217 0.62 -28.21 -19.79
CA ALA A 217 -0.55 -28.02 -18.92
C ALA A 217 -1.49 -29.24 -18.86
N HIS A 218 -1.53 -30.06 -19.91
CA HIS A 218 -2.27 -31.32 -19.97
C HIS A 218 -1.77 -32.37 -18.95
N LYS A 219 -0.52 -32.27 -18.46
CA LYS A 219 0.04 -33.16 -17.41
C LYS A 219 -0.20 -32.66 -15.97
N ASN A 220 -1.05 -31.66 -15.78
CA ASN A 220 -1.35 -31.09 -14.47
C ASN A 220 -2.28 -32.01 -13.66
N HIS A 221 -1.87 -32.43 -12.46
CA HIS A 221 -2.71 -33.27 -11.59
C HIS A 221 -3.50 -32.48 -10.52
N GLY A 222 -3.16 -31.21 -10.23
CA GLY A 222 -3.92 -30.31 -9.35
C GLY A 222 -4.02 -30.69 -7.85
N THR A 223 -3.47 -31.83 -7.44
CA THR A 223 -3.56 -32.35 -6.07
C THR A 223 -2.65 -31.62 -5.09
N ARG A 224 -3.23 -30.84 -4.17
CA ARG A 224 -2.46 -30.08 -3.15
C ARG A 224 -1.66 -30.97 -2.19
N LYS A 225 -2.18 -32.16 -1.84
CA LYS A 225 -1.47 -33.14 -0.98
C LYS A 225 -0.16 -33.59 -1.62
N ARG A 226 -0.20 -34.01 -2.89
CA ARG A 226 0.98 -34.42 -3.66
C ARG A 226 2.00 -33.29 -3.81
N MET A 227 1.55 -32.05 -4.04
CA MET A 227 2.41 -30.86 -4.05
C MET A 227 3.11 -30.62 -2.70
N ARG A 228 2.38 -30.68 -1.57
CA ARG A 228 2.97 -30.52 -0.23
C ARG A 228 4.00 -31.61 0.07
N ASN A 229 3.71 -32.86 -0.28
CA ASN A 229 4.62 -33.99 -0.09
C ASN A 229 5.91 -33.82 -0.91
N TYR A 230 5.79 -33.34 -2.16
CA TYR A 230 6.95 -32.97 -2.98
C TYR A 230 7.84 -31.93 -2.29
N PHE A 231 7.28 -30.80 -1.83
CA PHE A 231 8.07 -29.78 -1.12
C PHE A 231 8.65 -30.29 0.21
N ASN A 232 7.92 -31.14 0.93
CA ASN A 232 8.41 -31.73 2.16
C ASN A 232 9.63 -32.63 1.91
N ARG A 233 9.55 -33.51 0.91
CA ARG A 233 10.65 -34.41 0.50
C ARG A 233 11.87 -33.64 0.01
N HIS A 234 11.68 -32.64 -0.84
CA HIS A 234 12.79 -31.96 -1.50
C HIS A 234 13.35 -30.75 -0.75
N SER A 235 12.58 -30.12 0.14
CA SER A 235 13.01 -28.92 0.87
C SER A 235 12.82 -29.00 2.39
N GLY A 236 12.23 -30.08 2.93
CA GLY A 236 11.96 -30.24 4.35
C GLY A 236 10.84 -29.32 4.86
N THR A 237 9.97 -28.84 3.97
CA THR A 237 8.81 -28.04 4.38
C THR A 237 7.66 -28.22 3.38
N PRO A 238 6.41 -28.40 3.82
CA PRO A 238 5.26 -28.50 2.92
C PRO A 238 4.83 -27.14 2.36
N ILE A 239 5.39 -26.03 2.85
CA ILE A 239 5.02 -24.67 2.45
C ILE A 239 5.86 -24.23 1.24
N ARG A 240 5.23 -24.18 0.06
CA ARG A 240 5.84 -23.78 -1.21
C ARG A 240 6.68 -22.50 -1.13
N SER A 241 6.17 -21.43 -0.49
CA SER A 241 6.92 -20.17 -0.38
C SER A 241 8.20 -20.30 0.44
N LYS A 242 8.17 -21.05 1.55
CA LYS A 242 9.36 -21.32 2.38
C LYS A 242 10.36 -22.20 1.63
N ALA A 243 9.88 -23.20 0.89
CA ALA A 243 10.73 -24.08 0.08
C ALA A 243 11.48 -23.29 -1.02
N ILE A 244 10.77 -22.45 -1.79
CA ILE A 244 11.38 -21.58 -2.81
C ILE A 244 12.40 -20.64 -2.17
N GLU A 245 12.07 -20.00 -1.05
CA GLU A 245 12.99 -19.08 -0.37
C GLU A 245 14.25 -19.78 0.14
N LYS A 246 14.12 -21.01 0.67
CA LYS A 246 15.26 -21.84 1.10
C LYS A 246 16.19 -22.13 -0.08
N GLU A 247 15.67 -22.50 -1.24
CA GLU A 247 16.47 -22.76 -2.44
C GLU A 247 17.12 -21.48 -3.01
N ARG A 248 16.41 -20.35 -3.00
CA ARG A 248 16.98 -19.05 -3.42
C ARG A 248 18.13 -18.59 -2.50
N LYS A 249 18.04 -18.88 -1.19
CA LYS A 249 19.13 -18.64 -0.22
C LYS A 249 20.34 -19.53 -0.51
N LYS A 250 20.11 -20.84 -0.67
CA LYS A 250 21.17 -21.82 -0.98
C LYS A 250 21.94 -21.47 -2.26
N SER A 251 21.22 -21.06 -3.29
CA SER A 251 21.79 -20.66 -4.59
C SER A 251 22.43 -19.25 -4.59
N LYS A 252 22.46 -18.54 -3.46
CA LYS A 252 22.96 -17.16 -3.37
C LYS A 252 22.34 -16.20 -4.40
N GLY A 253 21.08 -16.46 -4.79
CA GLY A 253 20.28 -15.63 -5.67
C GLY A 253 20.40 -15.94 -7.17
N TYR A 254 20.98 -17.07 -7.55
CA TYR A 254 21.05 -17.53 -8.94
C TYR A 254 19.97 -18.59 -9.22
N PHE A 255 19.34 -18.55 -10.39
CA PHE A 255 18.35 -19.57 -10.76
C PHE A 255 19.03 -20.93 -10.96
N ASN A 256 18.33 -21.99 -10.55
CA ASN A 256 18.69 -23.37 -10.86
C ASN A 256 17.42 -24.15 -11.24
N ALA A 257 17.59 -25.36 -11.78
CA ALA A 257 16.48 -26.18 -12.25
C ALA A 257 15.45 -26.48 -11.15
N LYS A 258 15.90 -26.59 -9.89
CA LYS A 258 15.03 -26.85 -8.73
C LYS A 258 14.15 -25.65 -8.38
N ILE A 259 14.72 -24.44 -8.34
CA ILE A 259 13.98 -23.18 -8.14
C ILE A 259 12.94 -23.03 -9.25
N LEU A 260 13.34 -23.24 -10.51
CA LEU A 260 12.41 -23.16 -11.64
C LEU A 260 11.30 -24.20 -11.54
N SER A 261 11.62 -25.44 -11.17
CA SER A 261 10.61 -26.49 -10.96
C SER A 261 9.65 -26.16 -9.80
N HIS A 262 10.16 -25.64 -8.69
CA HIS A 262 9.38 -25.21 -7.53
C HIS A 262 8.51 -23.97 -7.81
N GLU A 263 8.96 -23.07 -8.68
CA GLU A 263 8.21 -21.87 -9.00
C GLU A 263 7.16 -22.14 -10.07
N TYR A 264 7.49 -22.96 -11.08
CA TYR A 264 6.70 -23.06 -12.28
C TYR A 264 5.92 -24.36 -12.45
N LEU A 265 6.32 -25.47 -11.82
CA LEU A 265 5.67 -26.78 -12.04
C LEU A 265 5.01 -27.35 -10.78
N TRP A 266 5.61 -27.11 -9.61
CA TRP A 266 5.11 -27.54 -8.30
C TRP A 266 4.55 -26.34 -7.51
#